data_AF-A0A2P8QHS7-F1
#
_entry.id   AF-A0A2P8QHS7-F1
#
_cell.length_a   1.000
_cell.length_b   1.000
_cell.length_c   1.000
_cell.angle_alpha   90.00
_cell.angle_beta   90.00
_cell.angle_gamma   90.00
#
_symmetry.space_group_name_H-M   'P 1'
#
loop_
_entity.id
_entity.type
_entity.pdbx_description
1 polymer ?
#
loop_
_entity_poly.entity_id
_entity_poly.type
_entity_poly.pdbx_seq_one_letter_code
_entity_poly.pdbx_strand_id
1 'polypeptide(L)'
;PQQPTTIFTSTRERLELSLENLTSIPLEIDIFREDKKRELLHLILQKIEDILADLRFSQVQSDRLPVMQAAILRDLWQETTIDFFGRYSTLLVGGITVDFVNSLLQAEIVVQTAILDKIPLVNDLFSYLLFATPLVIDNTSFAAESLEAKERAEIILQNLIIQVANAVVQPLLNQFAELEVIKQNYYDRRLISTREIERFRNNLSWKYRARTYFEEPRQVFESRYELLLLAPRGIAKVSIYAPRDRELTRLSGIPLIVTLALELRDAIAPRLQAVVSFVGKGVIFVLTQVVGKTIGLIGRGVLQGLGSSWQESKNKRL
;
A
#
# COMPACT_ATOMS: atom_id res chain seq x y z
N PRO A 1 17.10 20.49 20.30
CA PRO A 1 16.29 19.26 20.18
C PRO A 1 14.78 19.57 20.16
N GLN A 2 14.22 19.78 18.96
CA GLN A 2 12.79 20.06 18.72
C GLN A 2 12.16 19.11 17.67
N GLN A 3 12.93 18.12 17.19
CA GLN A 3 12.55 17.26 16.05
C GLN A 3 11.36 16.32 16.27
N PRO A 4 11.18 15.67 17.43
CA PRO A 4 10.06 14.75 17.60
C PRO A 4 8.74 15.51 17.51
N THR A 5 8.65 16.64 18.23
CA THR A 5 7.44 17.45 18.36
C THR A 5 6.85 17.85 17.01
N THR A 6 7.68 18.18 16.01
CA THR A 6 7.19 18.64 14.71
C THR A 6 6.48 17.55 13.90
N ILE A 7 6.96 16.30 13.91
CA ILE A 7 6.31 15.24 13.11
C ILE A 7 5.01 14.73 13.75
N PHE A 8 4.95 14.71 15.10
CA PHE A 8 3.74 14.36 15.84
C PHE A 8 2.66 15.43 15.67
N THR A 9 3.02 16.71 15.74
CA THR A 9 2.09 17.82 15.46
C THR A 9 1.56 17.77 14.03
N SER A 10 2.44 17.65 13.03
CA SER A 10 2.03 17.55 11.62
C SER A 10 1.10 16.34 11.37
N THR A 11 1.44 15.18 11.95
CA THR A 11 0.60 13.98 11.85
C THR A 11 -0.76 14.19 12.51
N ARG A 12 -0.81 14.85 13.67
CA ARG A 12 -2.05 15.18 14.37
C ARG A 12 -2.93 16.13 13.55
N GLU A 13 -2.35 17.12 12.89
CA GLU A 13 -3.08 18.02 11.98
C GLU A 13 -3.66 17.27 10.77
N ARG A 14 -2.87 16.36 10.17
CA ARG A 14 -3.35 15.52 9.05
C ARG A 14 -4.45 14.56 9.48
N LEU A 15 -4.43 14.10 10.72
CA LEU A 15 -5.49 13.28 11.29
C LEU A 15 -6.81 14.04 11.45
N GLU A 16 -6.88 15.37 11.28
CA GLU A 16 -8.14 16.12 11.27
C GLU A 16 -8.76 16.24 9.86
N LEU A 17 -8.00 15.86 8.82
CA LEU A 17 -8.47 15.89 7.43
C LEU A 17 -9.34 14.67 7.11
N SER A 18 -9.82 14.58 5.87
CA SER A 18 -10.58 13.41 5.39
C SER A 18 -9.79 12.11 5.62
N LEU A 19 -10.47 11.09 6.14
CA LEU A 19 -9.92 9.73 6.32
C LEU A 19 -10.54 8.72 5.35
N GLU A 20 -11.09 9.21 4.23
CA GLU A 20 -11.55 8.37 3.13
C GLU A 20 -10.39 7.52 2.59
N ASN A 21 -10.62 6.24 2.36
CA ASN A 21 -9.60 5.39 1.74
C ASN A 21 -9.58 5.63 0.22
N LEU A 22 -8.51 6.28 -0.25
CA LEU A 22 -8.27 6.55 -1.67
C LEU A 22 -7.43 5.47 -2.35
N THR A 23 -7.06 4.43 -1.61
CA THR A 23 -6.33 3.29 -2.16
C THR A 23 -7.31 2.34 -2.86
N SER A 24 -6.79 1.46 -3.71
CA SER A 24 -7.57 0.39 -4.32
C SER A 24 -7.72 -0.84 -3.42
N ILE A 25 -7.30 -0.76 -2.15
CA ILE A 25 -7.18 -1.89 -1.23
C ILE A 25 -8.08 -1.63 -0.02
N PRO A 26 -8.95 -2.58 0.38
CA PRO A 26 -9.80 -2.38 1.55
C PRO A 26 -8.97 -2.33 2.84
N LEU A 27 -9.19 -1.32 3.69
CA LEU A 27 -8.59 -1.22 5.02
C LEU A 27 -9.62 -1.66 6.05
N GLU A 28 -9.22 -2.41 7.08
CA GLU A 28 -10.12 -2.89 8.13
C GLU A 28 -10.88 -1.73 8.78
N ILE A 29 -10.20 -0.60 8.98
CA ILE A 29 -10.77 0.63 9.54
C ILE A 29 -11.85 1.27 8.67
N ASP A 30 -12.02 0.85 7.40
CA ASP A 30 -13.06 1.39 6.51
C ASP A 30 -14.47 0.95 6.92
N ILE A 31 -14.59 -0.06 7.80
CA ILE A 31 -15.88 -0.43 8.39
C ILE A 31 -16.41 0.69 9.31
N PHE A 32 -15.52 1.47 9.93
CA PHE A 32 -15.88 2.48 10.91
C PHE A 32 -16.40 3.75 10.26
N ARG A 33 -17.32 4.41 10.97
CA ARG A 33 -17.62 5.82 10.71
C ARG A 33 -16.41 6.69 11.01
N GLU A 34 -16.36 7.84 10.33
CA GLU A 34 -15.14 8.65 10.29
C GLU A 34 -14.71 9.18 11.67
N ASP A 35 -15.64 9.55 12.56
CA ASP A 35 -15.35 9.95 13.94
C ASP A 35 -14.65 8.83 14.72
N LYS A 36 -15.12 7.58 14.58
CA LYS A 36 -14.52 6.42 15.26
C LYS A 36 -13.17 6.03 14.67
N LYS A 37 -13.01 6.16 13.35
CA LYS A 37 -11.73 6.01 12.68
C LYS A 37 -10.72 7.05 13.22
N ARG A 38 -11.13 8.32 13.33
CA ARG A 38 -10.29 9.41 13.82
C ARG A 38 -9.89 9.21 15.29
N GLU A 39 -10.85 8.86 16.14
CA GLU A 39 -10.64 8.53 17.56
C GLU A 39 -9.57 7.45 17.74
N LEU A 40 -9.69 6.34 16.99
CA LEU A 40 -8.71 5.24 17.04
C LEU A 40 -7.31 5.70 16.62
N LEU A 41 -7.20 6.44 15.52
CA LEU A 41 -5.90 6.88 15.00
C LEU A 41 -5.21 7.88 15.96
N HIS A 42 -5.95 8.78 16.60
CA HIS A 42 -5.38 9.66 17.64
C HIS A 42 -4.94 8.90 18.88
N LEU A 43 -5.72 7.91 19.32
CA LEU A 43 -5.34 7.07 20.45
C LEU A 43 -4.02 6.34 20.16
N ILE A 44 -3.86 5.78 18.97
CA ILE A 44 -2.60 5.12 18.57
C ILE A 44 -1.44 6.11 18.53
N LEU A 45 -1.63 7.31 17.97
CA LEU A 45 -0.60 8.35 17.96
C LEU A 45 -0.15 8.68 19.40
N GLN A 46 -1.10 8.87 20.31
CA GLN A 46 -0.82 9.12 21.72
C GLN A 46 -0.05 7.95 22.37
N LYS A 47 -0.49 6.70 22.14
CA LYS A 47 0.18 5.52 22.69
C LYS A 47 1.61 5.36 22.17
N ILE A 48 1.88 5.75 20.93
CA ILE A 48 3.25 5.80 20.40
C ILE A 48 4.08 6.85 21.16
N GLU A 49 3.53 8.03 21.43
CA GLU A 49 4.20 9.07 22.23
C GLU A 49 4.53 8.55 23.65
N ASP A 50 3.59 7.86 24.28
CA ASP A 50 3.75 7.26 25.62
C ASP A 50 4.86 6.19 25.61
N ILE A 51 4.83 5.26 24.66
CA ILE A 51 5.87 4.23 24.51
C ILE A 51 7.25 4.88 24.31
N LEU A 52 7.36 5.93 23.50
CA LEU A 52 8.62 6.64 23.31
C LEU A 52 9.10 7.31 24.59
N ALA A 53 8.19 7.86 25.41
CA ALA A 53 8.54 8.41 26.71
C ALA A 53 9.07 7.32 27.66
N ASP A 54 8.42 6.16 27.70
CA ASP A 54 8.81 5.03 28.55
C ASP A 54 10.16 4.44 28.14
N LEU A 55 10.42 4.30 26.83
CA LEU A 55 11.70 3.83 26.30
C LEU A 55 12.84 4.81 26.62
N ARG A 56 12.58 6.12 26.58
CA ARG A 56 13.54 7.15 27.01
C ARG A 56 13.81 7.09 28.51
N PHE A 57 12.75 7.00 29.32
CA PHE A 57 12.86 6.89 30.78
C PHE A 57 13.66 5.65 31.19
N SER A 58 13.43 4.54 30.49
CA SER A 58 14.13 3.27 30.71
C SER A 58 15.55 3.23 30.14
N GLN A 59 16.01 4.30 29.49
CA GLN A 59 17.34 4.42 28.87
C GLN A 59 17.68 3.25 27.95
N VAL A 60 16.70 2.81 27.14
CA VAL A 60 16.89 1.72 26.18
C VAL A 60 18.00 2.09 25.20
N GLN A 61 18.92 1.14 25.00
CA GLN A 61 20.04 1.29 24.07
C GLN A 61 19.61 0.91 22.64
N SER A 62 20.25 1.52 21.64
CA SER A 62 19.85 1.36 20.23
C SER A 62 20.00 -0.06 19.69
N ASP A 63 20.94 -0.84 20.23
CA ASP A 63 21.17 -2.24 19.89
C ASP A 63 20.03 -3.17 20.36
N ARG A 64 19.23 -2.76 21.36
CA ARG A 64 18.11 -3.54 21.86
C ARG A 64 16.81 -3.34 21.07
N LEU A 65 16.64 -2.21 20.38
CA LEU A 65 15.40 -1.91 19.65
C LEU A 65 14.98 -3.00 18.66
N PRO A 66 15.86 -3.58 17.82
CA PRO A 66 15.45 -4.61 16.87
C PRO A 66 14.85 -5.85 17.55
N VAL A 67 15.36 -6.21 18.74
CA VAL A 67 14.88 -7.37 19.51
C VAL A 67 13.55 -7.06 20.19
N MET A 68 13.34 -5.80 20.59
CA MET A 68 12.12 -5.35 21.27
C MET A 68 10.97 -5.02 20.30
N GLN A 69 11.23 -4.85 19.00
CA GLN A 69 10.24 -4.39 18.02
C GLN A 69 8.93 -5.18 18.07
N ALA A 70 9.01 -6.52 18.11
CA ALA A 70 7.83 -7.38 18.14
C ALA A 70 7.04 -7.27 19.46
N ALA A 71 7.70 -6.98 20.58
CA ALA A 71 7.02 -6.72 21.85
C ALA A 71 6.37 -5.33 21.83
N ILE A 72 7.09 -4.30 21.39
CA ILE A 72 6.58 -2.93 21.29
C ILE A 72 5.29 -2.86 20.44
N LEU A 73 5.27 -3.49 19.27
CA LEU A 73 4.08 -3.49 18.41
C LEU A 73 2.90 -4.26 19.01
N ARG A 74 3.19 -5.35 19.72
CA ARG A 74 2.18 -6.15 20.41
C ARG A 74 1.56 -5.35 21.55
N ASP A 75 2.38 -4.75 22.39
CA ASP A 75 1.95 -3.93 23.52
C ASP A 75 1.13 -2.73 23.03
N LEU A 76 1.60 -2.06 21.97
CA LEU A 76 0.86 -0.97 21.32
C LEU A 76 -0.52 -1.43 20.85
N TRP A 77 -0.62 -2.58 20.19
CA TRP A 77 -1.90 -3.14 19.75
C TRP A 77 -2.81 -3.54 20.91
N GLN A 78 -2.27 -4.22 21.93
CA GLN A 78 -3.03 -4.67 23.10
C GLN A 78 -3.60 -3.47 23.87
N GLU A 79 -2.75 -2.50 24.23
CA GLU A 79 -3.16 -1.32 24.98
C GLU A 79 -4.14 -0.44 24.19
N THR A 80 -3.93 -0.29 22.88
CA THR A 80 -4.90 0.41 22.03
C THR A 80 -6.25 -0.32 21.99
N THR A 81 -6.24 -1.64 21.86
CA THR A 81 -7.47 -2.45 21.83
C THR A 81 -8.24 -2.32 23.14
N ILE A 82 -7.53 -2.38 24.28
CA ILE A 82 -8.10 -2.23 25.62
C ILE A 82 -8.77 -0.86 25.79
N ASP A 83 -8.06 0.21 25.44
CA ASP A 83 -8.55 1.57 25.66
C ASP A 83 -9.66 1.96 24.67
N PHE A 84 -9.56 1.54 23.40
CA PHE A 84 -10.54 1.89 22.37
C PHE A 84 -11.90 1.19 22.55
N PHE A 85 -11.89 -0.10 22.88
CA PHE A 85 -13.12 -0.86 23.09
C PHE A 85 -13.62 -0.83 24.55
N GLY A 86 -12.77 -0.35 25.47
CA GLY A 86 -13.07 -0.19 26.89
C GLY A 86 -12.77 -1.46 27.69
N ARG A 87 -11.85 -1.33 28.65
CA ARG A 87 -11.27 -2.40 29.49
C ARG A 87 -12.26 -3.39 30.11
N TYR A 88 -13.46 -2.94 30.50
CA TYR A 88 -14.46 -3.75 31.18
C TYR A 88 -15.73 -3.95 30.35
N SER A 89 -15.63 -3.73 29.03
CA SER A 89 -16.76 -3.89 28.12
C SER A 89 -17.15 -5.36 27.99
N THR A 90 -18.44 -5.62 28.08
CA THR A 90 -19.02 -6.95 27.90
C THR A 90 -20.07 -6.91 26.80
N LEU A 91 -20.18 -7.99 26.02
CA LEU A 91 -21.19 -8.14 24.98
C LEU A 91 -22.10 -9.32 25.29
N LEU A 92 -23.38 -9.17 24.95
CA LEU A 92 -24.34 -10.27 24.99
C LEU A 92 -24.36 -10.98 23.63
N VAL A 93 -23.92 -12.22 23.59
CA VAL A 93 -23.86 -13.04 22.37
C VAL A 93 -24.66 -14.32 22.60
N GLY A 94 -25.79 -14.47 21.90
CA GLY A 94 -26.66 -15.65 22.08
C GLY A 94 -27.18 -15.83 23.52
N GLY A 95 -27.35 -14.75 24.27
CA GLY A 95 -27.78 -14.78 25.68
C GLY A 95 -26.64 -15.02 26.69
N ILE A 96 -25.40 -15.20 26.23
CA ILE A 96 -24.22 -15.38 27.08
C ILE A 96 -23.46 -14.06 27.13
N THR A 97 -23.05 -13.65 28.33
CA THR A 97 -22.20 -12.47 28.51
C THR A 97 -20.75 -12.87 28.24
N VAL A 98 -20.12 -12.19 27.29
CA VAL A 98 -18.74 -12.41 26.88
C VAL A 98 -17.92 -11.18 27.23
N ASP A 99 -16.71 -11.40 27.75
CA ASP A 99 -15.71 -10.35 27.90
C ASP A 99 -15.20 -9.94 26.52
N PHE A 100 -15.56 -8.73 26.11
CA PHE A 100 -15.37 -8.30 24.73
C PHE A 100 -13.90 -8.15 24.39
N VAL A 101 -13.18 -7.37 25.18
CA VAL A 101 -11.77 -7.05 24.93
C VAL A 101 -10.91 -8.31 25.05
N ASN A 102 -11.10 -9.12 26.09
CA ASN A 102 -10.32 -10.34 26.24
C ASN A 102 -10.53 -11.31 25.06
N SER A 103 -11.73 -11.37 24.48
CA SER A 103 -11.99 -12.16 23.28
C SER A 103 -11.24 -11.63 22.05
N LEU A 104 -11.17 -10.31 21.86
CA LEU A 104 -10.37 -9.70 20.79
C LEU A 104 -8.88 -10.01 20.96
N LEU A 105 -8.36 -9.92 22.18
CA LEU A 105 -6.95 -10.15 22.49
C LEU A 105 -6.50 -11.59 22.25
N GLN A 106 -7.40 -12.58 22.28
CA GLN A 106 -7.08 -13.96 21.90
C GLN A 106 -6.62 -14.12 20.44
N ALA A 107 -6.87 -13.12 19.57
CA ALA A 107 -6.42 -13.12 18.19
C ALA A 107 -4.94 -12.68 18.02
N GLU A 108 -4.20 -12.49 19.12
CA GLU A 108 -2.83 -11.96 19.10
C GLU A 108 -1.94 -12.61 18.05
N ILE A 109 -1.85 -13.94 18.01
CA ILE A 109 -0.96 -14.65 17.07
C ILE A 109 -1.35 -14.34 15.62
N VAL A 110 -2.64 -14.32 15.32
CA VAL A 110 -3.15 -14.03 13.97
C VAL A 110 -2.83 -12.59 13.59
N VAL A 111 -3.07 -11.63 14.49
CA VAL A 111 -2.79 -10.21 14.27
C VAL A 111 -1.29 -9.95 14.11
N GLN A 112 -0.47 -10.57 14.97
CA GLN A 112 0.98 -10.45 14.93
C GLN A 112 1.51 -10.86 13.57
N THR A 113 1.22 -12.08 13.13
CA THR A 113 1.77 -12.64 11.88
C THR A 113 1.16 -12.01 10.64
N ALA A 114 -0.14 -11.69 10.64
CA ALA A 114 -0.81 -11.19 9.45
C ALA A 114 -0.62 -9.68 9.21
N ILE A 115 -0.38 -8.90 10.28
CA ILE A 115 -0.34 -7.44 10.22
C ILE A 115 0.93 -6.87 10.86
N LEU A 116 1.14 -7.08 12.16
CA LEU A 116 2.18 -6.34 12.92
C LEU A 116 3.61 -6.67 12.45
N ASP A 117 3.93 -7.95 12.25
CA ASP A 117 5.25 -8.39 11.74
C ASP A 117 5.54 -7.88 10.33
N LYS A 118 4.49 -7.50 9.59
CA LYS A 118 4.59 -7.01 8.22
C LYS A 118 4.64 -5.49 8.12
N ILE A 119 4.67 -4.76 9.24
CA ILE A 119 4.84 -3.30 9.24
C ILE A 119 6.34 -2.99 9.03
N PRO A 120 6.73 -2.40 7.89
CA PRO A 120 8.13 -2.14 7.60
C PRO A 120 8.64 -0.90 8.35
N LEU A 121 9.96 -0.81 8.51
CA LEU A 121 10.69 0.39 8.97
C LEU A 121 10.34 0.88 10.40
N VAL A 122 9.73 0.03 11.23
CA VAL A 122 9.41 0.38 12.63
C VAL A 122 10.69 0.65 13.42
N ASN A 123 11.71 -0.21 13.30
CA ASN A 123 12.99 0.00 13.95
C ASN A 123 13.69 1.30 13.49
N ASP A 124 13.64 1.61 12.20
CA ASP A 124 14.20 2.85 11.64
C ASP A 124 13.51 4.09 12.23
N LEU A 125 12.17 4.08 12.29
CA LEU A 125 11.38 5.15 12.89
C LEU A 125 11.71 5.35 14.38
N PHE A 126 11.73 4.27 15.16
CA PHE A 126 12.01 4.36 16.60
C PHE A 126 13.46 4.79 16.87
N SER A 127 14.41 4.30 16.07
CA SER A 127 15.81 4.72 16.14
C SER A 127 15.97 6.22 15.84
N TYR A 128 15.29 6.71 14.80
CA TYR A 128 15.22 8.13 14.47
C TYR A 128 14.63 8.96 15.62
N LEU A 129 13.50 8.53 16.18
CA LEU A 129 12.75 9.27 17.22
C LEU A 129 13.41 9.27 18.61
N LEU A 130 14.14 8.21 18.95
CA LEU A 130 14.78 8.05 20.27
C LEU A 130 16.20 8.57 20.28
N PHE A 131 16.95 8.37 19.20
CA PHE A 131 18.40 8.57 19.18
C PHE A 131 18.88 9.56 18.12
N ALA A 132 17.97 10.18 17.36
CA ALA A 132 18.30 11.04 16.21
C ALA A 132 19.19 10.32 15.18
N THR A 133 19.00 9.00 15.03
CA THR A 133 19.72 8.20 14.04
C THR A 133 19.40 8.70 12.62
N PRO A 134 20.41 8.92 11.75
CA PRO A 134 20.20 9.23 10.34
C PRO A 134 19.32 8.20 9.65
N LEU A 135 18.44 8.64 8.75
CA LEU A 135 17.60 7.75 7.95
C LEU A 135 18.24 7.47 6.60
N VAL A 136 18.22 6.20 6.19
CA VAL A 136 18.65 5.80 4.85
C VAL A 136 17.46 5.90 3.90
N ILE A 137 17.58 6.78 2.91
CA ILE A 137 16.57 7.04 1.88
C ILE A 137 17.25 6.83 0.53
N ASP A 138 16.73 5.89 -0.26
CA ASP A 138 17.25 5.57 -1.59
C ASP A 138 18.78 5.31 -1.58
N ASN A 139 19.22 4.51 -0.60
CA ASN A 139 20.63 4.18 -0.29
C ASN A 139 21.53 5.36 0.09
N THR A 140 20.95 6.53 0.39
CA THR A 140 21.66 7.71 0.87
C THR A 140 21.32 7.99 2.32
N SER A 141 22.33 8.25 3.16
CA SER A 141 22.13 8.55 4.58
C SER A 141 21.84 10.04 4.77
N PHE A 142 20.68 10.36 5.32
CA PHE A 142 20.24 11.72 5.62
C PHE A 142 20.27 11.97 7.13
N ALA A 143 20.94 13.04 7.54
CA ALA A 143 20.98 13.46 8.94
C ALA A 143 19.55 13.67 9.48
N ALA A 144 19.31 13.37 10.75
CA ALA A 144 17.96 13.42 11.30
C ALA A 144 17.29 14.80 11.17
N GLU A 145 18.09 15.87 11.15
CA GLU A 145 17.65 17.26 11.03
C GLU A 145 17.23 17.68 9.61
N SER A 146 17.61 16.90 8.60
CA SER A 146 17.27 17.16 7.20
C SER A 146 15.76 17.11 6.96
N LEU A 147 15.31 17.80 5.93
CA LEU A 147 13.90 17.80 5.53
C LEU A 147 13.49 16.40 5.05
N GLU A 148 14.35 15.76 4.29
CA GLU A 148 14.15 14.43 3.71
C GLU A 148 13.95 13.36 4.79
N ALA A 149 14.77 13.39 5.85
CA ALA A 149 14.60 12.48 6.98
C ALA A 149 13.28 12.74 7.73
N LYS A 150 12.91 14.01 7.95
CA LYS A 150 11.66 14.39 8.62
C LYS A 150 10.43 13.91 7.84
N GLU A 151 10.39 14.17 6.53
CA GLU A 151 9.29 13.75 5.65
C GLU A 151 9.18 12.23 5.58
N ARG A 152 10.31 11.52 5.47
CA ARG A 152 10.31 10.05 5.46
C ARG A 152 9.83 9.48 6.81
N ALA A 153 10.32 10.02 7.92
CA ALA A 153 9.88 9.60 9.26
C ALA A 153 8.37 9.81 9.45
N GLU A 154 7.84 10.94 8.99
CA GLU A 154 6.41 11.23 9.06
C GLU A 154 5.57 10.22 8.27
N ILE A 155 6.00 9.86 7.05
CA ILE A 155 5.34 8.82 6.25
C ILE A 155 5.36 7.46 6.97
N ILE A 156 6.50 7.08 7.57
CA ILE A 156 6.61 5.80 8.29
C ILE A 156 5.71 5.81 9.54
N LEU A 157 5.65 6.92 10.27
CA LEU A 157 4.77 7.10 11.43
C LEU A 157 3.29 6.98 11.04
N GLN A 158 2.86 7.68 9.99
CA GLN A 158 1.48 7.59 9.48
C GLN A 158 1.14 6.17 9.06
N ASN A 159 2.04 5.49 8.37
CA ASN A 159 1.86 4.09 8.01
C ASN A 159 1.70 3.19 9.24
N LEU A 160 2.57 3.34 10.24
CA LEU A 160 2.49 2.59 11.50
C LEU A 160 1.13 2.76 12.16
N ILE A 161 0.66 4.00 12.30
CA ILE A 161 -0.63 4.32 12.93
C ILE A 161 -1.78 3.63 12.19
N ILE A 162 -1.82 3.73 10.86
CA ILE A 162 -2.89 3.14 10.05
C ILE A 162 -2.86 1.60 10.11
N GLN A 163 -1.66 0.99 10.08
CA GLN A 163 -1.52 -0.47 10.15
C GLN A 163 -1.89 -1.02 11.52
N VAL A 164 -1.53 -0.33 12.60
CA VAL A 164 -1.96 -0.71 13.96
C VAL A 164 -3.47 -0.55 14.11
N ALA A 165 -4.07 0.51 13.54
CA ALA A 165 -5.52 0.66 13.54
C ALA A 165 -6.20 -0.51 12.82
N ASN A 166 -5.66 -0.95 11.68
CA ASN A 166 -6.14 -2.14 10.99
C ASN A 166 -6.01 -3.41 11.87
N ALA A 167 -4.90 -3.54 12.62
CA ALA A 167 -4.69 -4.62 13.57
C ALA A 167 -5.71 -4.63 14.73
N VAL A 168 -6.11 -3.47 15.23
CA VAL A 168 -7.16 -3.35 16.28
C VAL A 168 -8.52 -3.78 15.76
N VAL A 169 -8.86 -3.45 14.51
CA VAL A 169 -10.18 -3.74 13.93
C VAL A 169 -10.30 -5.17 13.40
N GLN A 170 -9.20 -5.82 13.05
CA GLN A 170 -9.25 -7.16 12.45
C GLN A 170 -9.94 -8.22 13.32
N PRO A 171 -9.67 -8.34 14.64
CA PRO A 171 -10.35 -9.32 15.49
C PRO A 171 -11.84 -9.01 15.64
N LEU A 172 -12.21 -7.73 15.69
CA LEU A 172 -13.60 -7.28 15.75
C LEU A 172 -14.40 -7.82 14.55
N LEU A 173 -13.85 -7.63 13.36
CA LEU A 173 -14.46 -8.09 12.11
C LEU A 173 -14.52 -9.61 11.98
N ASN A 174 -13.68 -10.35 12.70
CA ASN A 174 -13.71 -11.80 12.66
C ASN A 174 -14.72 -12.40 13.63
N GLN A 175 -14.82 -11.83 14.83
CA GLN A 175 -15.55 -12.43 15.94
C GLN A 175 -16.94 -11.80 16.14
N PHE A 176 -17.07 -10.48 15.93
CA PHE A 176 -18.22 -9.71 16.40
C PHE A 176 -18.87 -8.84 15.31
N ALA A 177 -18.54 -9.09 14.05
CA ALA A 177 -18.92 -8.20 12.95
C ALA A 177 -20.43 -7.96 12.82
N GLU A 178 -21.23 -8.99 13.09
CA GLU A 178 -22.68 -8.97 12.90
C GLU A 178 -23.47 -8.54 14.15
N LEU A 179 -22.80 -8.24 15.27
CA LEU A 179 -23.50 -7.82 16.48
C LEU A 179 -24.07 -6.41 16.34
N GLU A 180 -25.38 -6.27 16.56
CA GLU A 180 -26.08 -4.98 16.38
C GLU A 180 -25.51 -3.85 17.24
N VAL A 181 -25.11 -4.14 18.47
CA VAL A 181 -24.45 -3.14 19.34
C VAL A 181 -23.12 -2.65 18.76
N ILE A 182 -22.37 -3.51 18.07
CA ILE A 182 -21.14 -3.11 17.39
C ILE A 182 -21.46 -2.26 16.16
N LYS A 183 -22.42 -2.69 15.33
CA LYS A 183 -22.85 -1.93 14.15
C LYS A 183 -23.27 -0.51 14.52
N GLN A 184 -24.11 -0.38 15.54
CA GLN A 184 -24.62 0.92 16.01
C GLN A 184 -23.51 1.81 16.59
N ASN A 185 -22.59 1.24 17.36
CA ASN A 185 -21.57 2.00 18.07
C ASN A 185 -20.34 2.34 17.25
N TYR A 186 -20.05 1.61 16.17
CA TYR A 186 -18.79 1.77 15.44
C TYR A 186 -18.93 1.95 13.94
N TYR A 187 -19.93 1.36 13.28
CA TYR A 187 -19.88 1.22 11.82
C TYR A 187 -20.42 2.44 11.08
N ASP A 188 -19.90 2.63 9.86
CA ASP A 188 -20.46 3.56 8.88
C ASP A 188 -21.85 3.05 8.45
N ARG A 189 -22.83 3.96 8.36
CA ARG A 189 -24.21 3.63 7.97
C ARG A 189 -24.31 2.91 6.63
N ARG A 190 -23.34 3.14 5.72
CA ARG A 190 -23.24 2.50 4.41
C ARG A 190 -22.81 1.03 4.47
N LEU A 191 -22.39 0.55 5.64
CA LEU A 191 -21.85 -0.81 5.84
C LEU A 191 -22.54 -1.54 7.01
N ILE A 192 -23.78 -1.18 7.34
CA ILE A 192 -24.51 -1.78 8.48
C ILE A 192 -25.23 -3.07 8.09
N SER A 193 -25.62 -3.24 6.81
CA SER A 193 -26.35 -4.44 6.42
C SER A 193 -25.44 -5.67 6.45
N THR A 194 -25.96 -6.82 6.86
CA THR A 194 -25.22 -8.10 6.87
C THR A 194 -24.56 -8.39 5.53
N ARG A 195 -25.26 -8.11 4.41
CA ARG A 195 -24.71 -8.31 3.06
C ARG A 195 -23.50 -7.41 2.77
N GLU A 196 -23.51 -6.17 3.25
CA GLU A 196 -22.38 -5.23 3.07
C GLU A 196 -21.20 -5.65 3.93
N ILE A 197 -21.45 -6.06 5.17
CA ILE A 197 -20.41 -6.56 6.10
C ILE A 197 -19.75 -7.82 5.53
N GLU A 198 -20.54 -8.80 5.07
CA GLU A 198 -20.02 -10.01 4.43
C GLU A 198 -19.18 -9.68 3.19
N ARG A 199 -19.66 -8.78 2.33
CA ARG A 199 -18.90 -8.33 1.14
C ARG A 199 -17.58 -7.68 1.55
N PHE A 200 -17.61 -6.82 2.56
CA PHE A 200 -16.42 -6.16 3.08
C PHE A 200 -15.40 -7.16 3.64
N ARG A 201 -15.84 -8.11 4.48
CA ARG A 201 -15.00 -9.20 5.01
C ARG A 201 -14.43 -10.09 3.90
N ASN A 202 -15.20 -10.35 2.85
CA ASN A 202 -14.73 -11.10 1.68
C ASN A 202 -13.65 -10.34 0.91
N ASN A 203 -13.82 -9.03 0.73
CA ASN A 203 -12.81 -8.18 0.11
C ASN A 203 -11.51 -8.14 0.95
N LEU A 204 -11.60 -8.05 2.28
CA LEU A 204 -10.45 -8.16 3.17
C LEU A 204 -9.77 -9.54 3.06
N SER A 205 -10.55 -10.61 3.00
CA SER A 205 -10.01 -11.96 2.81
C SER A 205 -9.25 -12.08 1.48
N TRP A 206 -9.76 -11.45 0.40
CA TRP A 206 -9.05 -11.35 -0.87
C TRP A 206 -7.77 -10.52 -0.76
N LYS A 207 -7.78 -9.39 -0.04
CA LYS A 207 -6.58 -8.59 0.24
C LYS A 207 -5.48 -9.45 0.87
N TYR A 208 -5.77 -10.21 1.93
CA TYR A 208 -4.73 -11.02 2.60
C TYR A 208 -4.13 -12.09 1.68
N ARG A 209 -4.96 -12.72 0.84
CA ARG A 209 -4.49 -13.70 -0.15
C ARG A 209 -3.64 -13.05 -1.24
N ALA A 210 -4.11 -11.95 -1.82
CA ALA A 210 -3.38 -11.18 -2.83
C ALA A 210 -2.04 -10.69 -2.30
N ARG A 211 -2.02 -10.12 -1.08
CA ARG A 211 -0.81 -9.67 -0.41
C ARG A 211 0.20 -10.80 -0.25
N THR A 212 -0.23 -11.92 0.34
CA THR A 212 0.65 -13.05 0.67
C THR A 212 1.23 -13.73 -0.57
N TYR A 213 0.42 -13.93 -1.60
CA TYR A 213 0.82 -14.74 -2.75
C TYR A 213 1.34 -13.93 -3.93
N PHE A 214 1.02 -12.64 -4.05
CA PHE A 214 1.34 -11.86 -5.23
C PHE A 214 1.97 -10.49 -4.93
N GLU A 215 1.31 -9.64 -4.14
CA GLU A 215 1.76 -8.25 -3.97
C GLU A 215 3.05 -8.15 -3.16
N GLU A 216 3.15 -8.83 -2.02
CA GLU A 216 4.36 -8.82 -1.18
C GLU A 216 5.57 -9.45 -1.90
N PRO A 217 5.47 -10.63 -2.54
CA PRO A 217 6.58 -11.18 -3.33
C PRO A 217 7.02 -10.25 -4.47
N ARG A 218 6.06 -9.61 -5.16
CA ARG A 218 6.36 -8.63 -6.19
C ARG A 218 7.08 -7.41 -5.63
N GLN A 219 6.63 -6.87 -4.50
CA GLN A 219 7.28 -5.74 -3.83
C GLN A 219 8.70 -6.08 -3.35
N VAL A 220 8.91 -7.31 -2.85
CA VAL A 220 10.24 -7.82 -2.49
C VAL A 220 11.15 -7.87 -3.72
N PHE A 221 10.67 -8.45 -4.83
CA PHE A 221 11.41 -8.51 -6.10
C PHE A 221 11.74 -7.13 -6.66
N GLU A 222 10.79 -6.19 -6.61
CA GLU A 222 10.96 -4.81 -7.08
C GLU A 222 11.68 -3.91 -6.05
N SER A 223 12.21 -4.47 -4.95
CA SER A 223 12.94 -3.73 -3.89
C SER A 223 12.21 -2.49 -3.37
N ARG A 224 10.94 -2.66 -3.01
CA ARG A 224 10.10 -1.56 -2.53
C ARG A 224 9.20 -1.96 -1.38
N TYR A 225 8.79 -0.96 -0.61
CA TYR A 225 7.64 -1.02 0.27
C TYR A 225 6.54 -0.11 -0.26
N GLU A 226 5.29 -0.52 -0.03
CA GLU A 226 4.15 0.36 -0.18
C GLU A 226 3.66 0.80 1.21
N LEU A 227 3.66 2.11 1.45
CA LEU A 227 3.28 2.71 2.72
C LEU A 227 1.97 3.48 2.59
N LEU A 228 1.17 3.47 3.65
CA LEU A 228 -0.04 4.28 3.77
C LEU A 228 0.29 5.63 4.41
N LEU A 229 -0.31 6.71 3.90
CA LEU A 229 -0.11 8.06 4.42
C LEU A 229 -1.42 8.86 4.42
N LEU A 230 -1.47 9.90 5.25
CA LEU A 230 -2.59 10.83 5.38
C LEU A 230 -2.40 11.98 4.38
N ALA A 231 -3.04 11.85 3.21
CA ALA A 231 -3.08 12.92 2.21
C ALA A 231 -4.26 13.86 2.48
N PRO A 232 -4.27 15.09 1.92
CA PRO A 232 -5.33 16.05 2.21
C PRO A 232 -6.76 15.59 1.90
N ARG A 233 -6.92 14.64 0.97
CA ARG A 233 -8.21 14.11 0.54
C ARG A 233 -8.59 12.79 1.22
N GLY A 234 -7.67 12.15 1.94
CA GLY A 234 -7.87 10.78 2.42
C GLY A 234 -6.57 10.01 2.64
N ILE A 235 -6.71 8.74 3.02
CA ILE A 235 -5.62 7.78 3.13
C ILE A 235 -5.16 7.40 1.72
N ALA A 236 -3.91 7.68 1.42
CA ALA A 236 -3.26 7.37 0.15
C ALA A 236 -2.12 6.36 0.35
N LYS A 237 -1.57 5.88 -0.78
CA LYS A 237 -0.46 4.94 -0.80
C LYS A 237 0.73 5.56 -1.53
N VAL A 238 1.93 5.40 -0.99
CA VAL A 238 3.20 5.77 -1.64
C VAL A 238 4.11 4.55 -1.75
N SER A 239 4.88 4.49 -2.82
CA SER A 239 5.90 3.46 -3.05
C SER A 239 7.26 4.05 -2.69
N ILE A 240 8.02 3.36 -1.85
CA ILE A 240 9.39 3.76 -1.49
C ILE A 240 10.36 2.65 -1.85
N TYR A 241 11.56 3.00 -2.29
CA TYR A 241 12.63 2.03 -2.49
C TYR A 241 13.22 1.62 -1.14
N ALA A 242 13.54 0.33 -1.01
CA ALA A 242 14.29 -0.24 0.10
C ALA A 242 14.96 -1.55 -0.35
N PRO A 243 16.24 -1.81 0.00
CA PRO A 243 16.87 -3.09 -0.27
C PRO A 243 16.15 -4.23 0.47
N ARG A 244 15.68 -5.26 -0.26
CA ARG A 244 14.91 -6.40 0.30
C ARG A 244 15.53 -7.77 0.00
N ASP A 245 16.85 -7.83 -0.24
CA ASP A 245 17.57 -9.06 -0.61
C ASP A 245 17.42 -10.19 0.42
N ARG A 246 17.43 -9.85 1.71
CA ARG A 246 17.23 -10.83 2.80
C ARG A 246 15.82 -11.44 2.78
N GLU A 247 14.83 -10.67 2.37
CA GLU A 247 13.46 -11.15 2.24
C GLU A 247 13.32 -12.00 0.97
N LEU A 248 13.92 -11.56 -0.13
CA LEU A 248 13.92 -12.26 -1.42
C LEU A 248 14.51 -13.67 -1.30
N THR A 249 15.64 -13.81 -0.61
CA THR A 249 16.30 -15.11 -0.40
C THR A 249 15.54 -16.05 0.55
N ARG A 250 14.58 -15.54 1.31
CA ARG A 250 13.72 -16.32 2.23
C ARG A 250 12.37 -16.68 1.60
N LEU A 251 12.04 -16.16 0.42
CA LEU A 251 10.80 -16.55 -0.27
C LEU A 251 10.82 -18.04 -0.61
N SER A 252 9.68 -18.69 -0.41
CA SER A 252 9.49 -20.10 -0.71
C SER A 252 8.07 -20.35 -1.22
N GLY A 253 7.83 -21.51 -1.83
CA GLY A 253 6.50 -21.89 -2.33
C GLY A 253 5.96 -20.95 -3.41
N ILE A 254 4.67 -20.61 -3.31
CA ILE A 254 3.98 -19.74 -4.27
C ILE A 254 4.65 -18.36 -4.41
N PRO A 255 5.01 -17.64 -3.32
CA PRO A 255 5.80 -16.41 -3.38
C PRO A 255 7.03 -16.49 -4.30
N LEU A 256 7.84 -17.54 -4.17
CA LEU A 256 9.05 -17.73 -4.97
C LEU A 256 8.72 -17.97 -6.45
N ILE A 257 7.66 -18.72 -6.74
CA ILE A 257 7.20 -18.94 -8.12
C ILE A 257 6.81 -17.61 -8.77
N VAL A 258 6.15 -16.71 -8.02
CA VAL A 258 5.77 -15.39 -8.53
C VAL A 258 7.01 -14.56 -8.88
N THR A 259 8.04 -14.53 -8.04
CA THR A 259 9.27 -13.78 -8.35
C THR A 259 10.02 -14.37 -9.54
N LEU A 260 10.11 -15.69 -9.66
CA LEU A 260 10.70 -16.35 -10.82
C LEU A 260 9.91 -16.07 -12.12
N ALA A 261 8.58 -15.98 -12.04
CA ALA A 261 7.75 -15.62 -13.18
C ALA A 261 7.95 -14.16 -13.63
N LEU A 262 8.14 -13.25 -12.67
CA LEU A 262 8.48 -11.84 -12.95
C LEU A 262 9.87 -11.73 -13.59
N GLU A 263 10.87 -12.44 -13.06
CA GLU A 263 12.21 -12.49 -13.62
C GLU A 263 12.21 -13.06 -15.05
N LEU A 264 11.48 -14.15 -15.28
CA LEU A 264 11.33 -14.76 -16.60
C LEU A 264 10.65 -13.78 -17.58
N ARG A 265 9.61 -13.08 -17.14
CA ARG A 265 8.96 -12.03 -17.94
C ARG A 265 9.97 -10.96 -18.36
N ASP A 266 10.75 -10.45 -17.42
CA ASP A 266 11.72 -9.37 -17.69
C ASP A 266 12.86 -9.85 -18.59
N ALA A 267 13.26 -11.13 -18.50
CA ALA A 267 14.22 -11.75 -19.40
C ALA A 267 13.68 -11.99 -20.83
N ILE A 268 12.38 -12.23 -20.99
CA ILE A 268 11.74 -12.52 -22.28
C ILE A 268 11.25 -11.24 -22.97
N ALA A 269 10.76 -10.24 -22.22
CA ALA A 269 10.11 -9.05 -22.77
C ALA A 269 10.93 -8.33 -23.88
N PRO A 270 12.26 -8.13 -23.74
CA PRO A 270 13.06 -7.50 -24.80
C PRO A 270 13.05 -8.29 -26.11
N ARG A 271 13.06 -9.63 -26.03
CA ARG A 271 13.06 -10.52 -27.21
C ARG A 271 11.71 -10.48 -27.93
N LEU A 272 10.62 -10.50 -27.18
CA LEU A 272 9.28 -10.40 -27.75
C LEU A 272 9.06 -9.04 -28.43
N GLN A 273 9.50 -7.95 -27.78
CA GLN A 273 9.42 -6.61 -28.35
C GLN A 273 10.24 -6.49 -29.64
N ALA A 274 11.42 -7.13 -29.71
CA ALA A 274 12.23 -7.17 -30.93
C ALA A 274 11.49 -7.86 -32.08
N VAL A 275 10.88 -9.03 -31.85
CA VAL A 275 10.09 -9.75 -32.87
C VAL A 275 8.91 -8.91 -33.36
N VAL A 276 8.12 -8.33 -32.45
CA VAL A 276 6.99 -7.47 -32.80
C VAL A 276 7.46 -6.25 -33.60
N SER A 277 8.56 -5.62 -33.20
CA SER A 277 9.13 -4.49 -33.93
C SER A 277 9.60 -4.86 -35.33
N PHE A 278 10.16 -6.07 -35.51
CA PHE A 278 10.60 -6.57 -36.81
C PHE A 278 9.41 -6.83 -37.73
N VAL A 279 8.38 -7.51 -37.24
CA VAL A 279 7.13 -7.74 -38.00
C VAL A 279 6.46 -6.40 -38.34
N GLY A 280 6.38 -5.48 -37.40
CA GLY A 280 5.83 -4.13 -37.62
C GLY A 280 6.59 -3.36 -38.71
N LYS A 281 7.93 -3.39 -38.69
CA LYS A 281 8.76 -2.82 -39.78
C LYS A 281 8.47 -3.48 -41.12
N GLY A 282 8.28 -4.81 -41.15
CA GLY A 282 7.89 -5.54 -42.35
C GLY A 282 6.53 -5.10 -42.91
N VAL A 283 5.52 -4.98 -42.06
CA VAL A 283 4.19 -4.51 -42.45
C VAL A 283 4.24 -3.07 -42.99
N ILE A 284 4.94 -2.16 -42.28
CA ILE A 284 5.14 -0.78 -42.74
C ILE A 284 5.86 -0.75 -44.08
N PHE A 285 6.90 -1.57 -44.28
CA PHE A 285 7.62 -1.66 -45.54
C PHE A 285 6.70 -2.11 -46.68
N VAL A 286 5.90 -3.17 -46.50
CA VAL A 286 4.96 -3.64 -47.53
C VAL A 286 3.94 -2.55 -47.88
N LEU A 287 3.35 -1.89 -46.88
CA LEU A 287 2.38 -0.83 -47.10
C LEU A 287 2.99 0.39 -47.82
N THR A 288 4.14 0.87 -47.38
CA THR A 288 4.74 2.10 -47.92
C THR A 288 5.46 1.87 -49.24
N GLN A 289 6.26 0.81 -49.35
CA GLN A 289 7.13 0.59 -50.50
C GLN A 289 6.46 -0.25 -51.57
N VAL A 290 5.70 -1.29 -51.22
CA VAL A 290 5.07 -2.13 -52.23
C VAL A 290 3.75 -1.52 -52.66
N VAL A 291 2.82 -1.33 -51.72
CA VAL A 291 1.49 -0.79 -52.06
C VAL A 291 1.59 0.68 -52.49
N GLY A 292 2.30 1.51 -51.73
CA GLY A 292 2.47 2.94 -52.04
C GLY A 292 3.13 3.21 -53.38
N LYS A 293 4.20 2.48 -53.76
CA LYS A 293 4.83 2.64 -55.08
C LYS A 293 3.96 2.12 -56.21
N THR A 294 3.26 1.01 -56.02
CA THR A 294 2.35 0.46 -57.04
C THR A 294 1.20 1.44 -57.32
N ILE A 295 0.56 2.00 -56.29
CA ILE A 295 -0.46 3.05 -56.46
C ILE A 295 0.16 4.28 -57.16
N GLY A 296 1.36 4.70 -56.75
CA GLY A 296 2.06 5.82 -57.38
C GLY A 296 2.40 5.60 -58.86
N LEU A 297 2.77 4.39 -59.26
CA LEU A 297 3.05 4.03 -60.65
C LEU A 297 1.77 4.00 -61.49
N ILE A 298 0.67 3.45 -60.96
CA ILE A 298 -0.64 3.47 -61.62
C ILE A 298 -1.10 4.92 -61.81
N GLY A 299 -1.00 5.76 -60.78
CA GLY A 299 -1.32 7.19 -60.87
C GLY A 299 -0.49 7.93 -61.92
N ARG A 300 0.83 7.67 -62.00
CA ARG A 300 1.69 8.23 -63.05
C ARG A 300 1.31 7.74 -64.44
N GLY A 301 1.00 6.45 -64.60
CA GLY A 301 0.56 5.89 -65.88
C GLY A 301 -0.74 6.51 -66.39
N VAL A 302 -1.71 6.72 -65.50
CA VAL A 302 -2.97 7.42 -65.84
C VAL A 302 -2.72 8.87 -66.24
N LEU A 303 -1.89 9.60 -65.49
CA LEU A 303 -1.53 10.99 -65.83
C LEU A 303 -0.79 11.10 -67.17
N GLN A 304 0.12 10.18 -67.47
CA GLN A 304 0.83 10.14 -68.75
C GLN A 304 -0.12 9.82 -69.93
N GLY A 305 -1.08 8.90 -69.74
CA GLY A 305 -2.10 8.58 -70.74
C GLY A 305 -3.09 9.73 -71.00
N LEU A 306 -3.41 10.52 -69.98
CA LEU A 306 -4.20 11.75 -70.14
C LEU A 306 -3.37 12.87 -70.79
N GLY A 307 -2.08 12.98 -70.50
CA GLY A 307 -1.18 13.95 -71.12
C GLY A 307 -0.93 13.69 -72.62
N SER A 308 -0.78 12.42 -73.02
CA SER A 308 -0.60 12.03 -74.42
C SER A 308 -1.86 12.24 -75.26
N SER A 309 -3.04 11.92 -74.71
CA SER A 309 -4.32 12.19 -75.39
C SER A 309 -4.61 13.69 -75.56
N TRP A 310 -4.17 14.53 -74.61
CA TRP A 310 -4.21 15.99 -74.77
C TRP A 310 -3.26 16.52 -75.86
N GLN A 311 -2.03 15.97 -75.97
CA GLN A 311 -1.09 16.32 -77.05
C GLN A 311 -1.56 15.85 -78.44
N GLU A 312 -2.14 14.66 -78.56
CA GLU A 312 -2.74 14.16 -79.81
C GLU A 312 -3.93 15.00 -80.27
N SER A 313 -4.77 15.49 -79.33
CA SER A 313 -5.89 16.38 -79.66
C SER A 313 -5.44 17.76 -80.17
N LYS A 314 -4.24 18.20 -79.80
CA LYS A 314 -3.67 19.49 -80.21
C LYS A 314 -2.98 19.40 -81.58
N ASN A 315 -2.36 18.26 -81.90
CA ASN A 315 -1.75 18.00 -83.22
C ASN A 315 -2.77 17.67 -84.32
N LYS A 316 -4.03 17.35 -83.99
CA LYS A 316 -5.13 17.21 -84.97
C LYS A 316 -5.83 18.54 -85.32
N ARG A 317 -5.37 19.68 -84.80
CA ARG A 317 -5.94 21.02 -85.05
C ARG A 317 -4.95 22.01 -85.67
N LEU A 318 -3.89 21.53 -86.31
CA LEU A 318 -2.99 22.35 -87.13
C LEU A 318 -3.04 21.92 -88.59
#